data_AF-A0A6S6U3C3-F1
#
_entry.id   AF-A0A6S6U3C3-F1
#
_cell.length_a   1.000
_cell.length_b   1.000
_cell.length_c   1.000
_cell.angle_alpha   90.00
_cell.angle_beta   90.00
_cell.angle_gamma   90.00
#
_symmetry.space_group_name_H-M   'P 1'
#
loop_
_entity.id
_entity.type
_entity.pdbx_description
1 polymer ?
#
loop_
_entity_poly.entity_id
_entity_poly.type
_entity_poly.pdbx_seq_one_letter_code
_entity_poly.pdbx_strand_id
1 'polypeptide(L)'
;MQRYDLRHLHDDFYERMGELLETGLTVGEVGIFMFEIGDYSHIQRSADFIKETGHELMNSIKFNEVDWTLVVKKLSAEQQVERKKAAQKAAKEAEEKRLEEERIATEKAEAKAKATAEKKAKLAAQKAAEEAGKEES
;
A
#
# COMPACT_ATOMS: atom_id res chain seq x y z
N MET A 1 -4.07 21.43 -21.79
CA MET A 1 -4.48 21.12 -20.41
C MET A 1 -5.99 21.24 -20.36
N GLN A 2 -6.69 20.18 -19.99
CA GLN A 2 -8.15 20.14 -19.93
C GLN A 2 -8.62 20.03 -18.47
N ARG A 3 -9.77 20.60 -18.16
CA ARG A 3 -10.42 20.49 -16.86
C ARG A 3 -11.78 19.83 -17.03
N TYR A 4 -12.04 18.81 -16.24
CA TYR A 4 -13.28 18.05 -16.23
C TYR A 4 -13.93 18.14 -14.86
N ASP A 5 -15.19 18.57 -14.83
CA ASP A 5 -16.00 18.64 -13.63
C ASP A 5 -16.89 17.39 -13.55
N LEU A 6 -16.59 16.52 -12.58
CA LEU A 6 -17.28 15.26 -12.33
C LEU A 6 -18.07 15.29 -11.02
N ARG A 7 -18.20 16.45 -10.37
CA ARG A 7 -18.88 16.59 -9.06
C ARG A 7 -20.34 16.15 -9.10
N HIS A 8 -20.98 16.38 -10.24
CA HIS A 8 -22.36 15.94 -10.50
C HIS A 8 -22.55 14.41 -10.51
N LEU A 9 -21.46 13.62 -10.53
CA LEU A 9 -21.51 12.16 -10.50
C LEU A 9 -21.31 11.58 -9.10
N HIS A 10 -21.00 12.40 -8.10
CA HIS A 10 -20.71 11.95 -6.73
C HIS A 10 -19.77 10.74 -6.70
N ASP A 11 -20.23 9.57 -6.26
CA ASP A 11 -19.41 8.36 -6.09
C ASP A 11 -19.17 7.59 -7.41
N ASP A 12 -19.94 7.89 -8.47
CA ASP A 12 -19.94 7.18 -9.76
C ASP A 12 -19.02 7.83 -10.82
N PHE A 13 -18.07 8.68 -10.41
CA PHE A 13 -17.23 9.44 -11.33
C PHE A 13 -16.15 8.62 -12.05
N TYR A 14 -15.81 7.41 -11.58
CA TYR A 14 -14.68 6.62 -12.08
C TYR A 14 -14.82 6.22 -13.55
N GLU A 15 -16.02 5.78 -13.96
CA GLU A 15 -16.30 5.38 -15.33
C GLU A 15 -16.06 6.55 -16.27
N ARG A 16 -16.65 7.71 -15.93
CA ARG A 16 -16.49 8.92 -16.73
C ARG A 16 -15.05 9.42 -16.76
N MET A 17 -14.33 9.33 -15.65
CA MET A 17 -12.90 9.68 -15.60
C MET A 17 -12.08 8.79 -16.55
N GLY A 18 -12.32 7.48 -16.56
CA GLY A 18 -11.66 6.54 -17.47
C GLY A 18 -11.91 6.87 -18.94
N GLU A 19 -13.16 7.13 -19.31
CA GLU A 19 -13.52 7.54 -20.67
C GLU A 19 -12.79 8.81 -21.12
N LEU A 20 -12.72 9.82 -20.24
CA LEU A 20 -12.08 11.10 -20.53
C LEU A 20 -10.56 11.00 -20.61
N LEU A 21 -9.94 10.09 -19.84
CA LEU A 21 -8.51 9.79 -19.97
C LEU A 21 -8.21 9.17 -21.35
N GLU A 22 -9.06 8.26 -21.83
CA GLU A 22 -8.86 7.58 -23.12
C GLU A 22 -9.21 8.45 -24.33
N THR A 23 -10.33 9.17 -24.28
CA THR A 23 -10.88 9.89 -25.44
C THR A 23 -10.72 11.40 -25.36
N GLY A 24 -10.71 11.96 -24.15
CA GLY A 24 -10.73 13.41 -23.92
C GLY A 24 -9.35 14.09 -23.94
N LEU A 25 -8.28 13.33 -23.68
CA LEU A 25 -6.92 13.85 -23.57
C LEU A 25 -6.02 13.37 -24.71
N THR A 26 -5.13 14.25 -25.16
CA THR A 26 -4.03 13.88 -26.06
C THR A 26 -2.83 13.33 -25.28
N VAL A 27 -1.99 12.52 -25.93
CA VAL A 27 -0.80 11.95 -25.28
C VAL A 27 0.15 13.07 -24.86
N GLY A 28 0.59 13.05 -23.60
CA GLY A 28 1.42 14.08 -23.00
C GLY A 28 0.65 15.26 -22.42
N GLU A 29 -0.66 15.34 -22.64
CA GLU A 29 -1.51 16.39 -22.09
C GLU A 29 -1.91 16.09 -20.64
N VAL A 30 -2.14 17.17 -19.89
CA VAL A 30 -2.60 17.14 -18.50
C VAL A 30 -4.12 17.36 -18.45
N GLY A 31 -4.81 16.44 -17.78
CA GLY A 31 -6.21 16.56 -17.37
C GLY A 31 -6.32 16.84 -15.88
N ILE A 32 -7.20 17.78 -15.52
CA ILE A 32 -7.59 18.06 -14.14
C ILE A 32 -9.01 17.54 -13.96
N PHE A 33 -9.20 16.59 -13.05
CA PHE A 33 -10.49 16.01 -12.71
C PHE A 33 -10.92 16.52 -11.34
N MET A 34 -12.13 17.07 -11.28
CA MET A 34 -12.74 17.53 -10.03
C MET A 34 -13.91 16.65 -9.68
N PHE A 35 -13.97 16.19 -8.44
CA PHE A 35 -15.06 15.36 -7.95
C PHE A 35 -15.30 15.67 -6.48
N GLU A 36 -16.54 15.43 -6.05
CA GLU A 36 -16.92 15.55 -4.65
C GLU A 36 -16.57 14.25 -3.93
N ILE A 37 -16.13 14.38 -2.69
CA ILE A 37 -15.72 13.28 -1.84
C ILE A 37 -16.55 13.35 -0.56
N GLY A 38 -17.40 12.36 -0.36
CA GLY A 38 -18.10 12.13 0.91
C GLY A 38 -17.23 11.39 1.94
N ASP A 39 -16.38 10.46 1.49
CA ASP A 39 -15.47 9.68 2.35
C ASP A 39 -14.02 9.64 1.83
N TYR A 40 -13.03 9.49 2.70
CA TYR A 40 -11.62 9.48 2.28
C TYR A 40 -11.22 8.24 1.44
N SER A 41 -12.10 7.24 1.28
CA SER A 41 -11.78 6.02 0.53
C SER A 41 -11.59 6.27 -0.97
N HIS A 42 -12.33 7.26 -1.51
CA HIS A 42 -12.26 7.63 -2.92
C HIS A 42 -10.91 8.22 -3.35
N ILE A 43 -10.15 8.80 -2.42
CA ILE A 43 -8.84 9.40 -2.68
C ILE A 43 -7.82 8.32 -3.02
N GLN A 44 -7.74 7.29 -2.18
CA GLN A 44 -6.82 6.18 -2.39
C GLN A 44 -7.20 5.41 -3.66
N ARG A 45 -8.51 5.12 -3.82
CA ARG A 45 -9.02 4.39 -4.97
C ARG A 45 -8.82 5.14 -6.29
N SER A 46 -8.97 6.46 -6.31
CA SER A 46 -8.69 7.27 -7.51
C SER A 46 -7.20 7.29 -7.85
N ALA A 47 -6.31 7.40 -6.85
CA ALA A 47 -4.88 7.29 -7.09
C ALA A 47 -4.50 5.91 -7.65
N ASP A 48 -5.10 4.85 -7.13
CA ASP A 48 -4.83 3.48 -7.57
C ASP A 48 -5.40 3.23 -8.97
N PHE A 49 -6.59 3.75 -9.29
CA PHE A 49 -7.15 3.71 -10.64
C PHE A 49 -6.21 4.36 -11.69
N ILE A 50 -5.60 5.51 -11.37
CA ILE A 50 -4.63 6.16 -12.28
C ILE A 50 -3.36 5.30 -12.47
N LYS A 51 -2.91 4.61 -11.42
CA LYS A 51 -1.77 3.67 -11.53
C LYS A 51 -2.14 2.44 -12.36
N GLU A 52 -3.35 1.91 -12.19
CA GLU A 52 -3.86 0.74 -12.92
C GLU A 52 -4.06 1.04 -14.42
N THR A 53 -4.52 2.23 -14.76
CA THR A 53 -4.58 2.70 -16.15
C THR A 53 -3.17 2.94 -16.73
N GLY A 54 -2.17 3.18 -15.88
CA GLY A 54 -0.77 3.35 -16.27
C GLY A 54 -0.41 4.79 -16.63
N HIS A 55 -1.29 5.74 -16.32
CA HIS A 55 -1.05 7.16 -16.52
C HIS A 55 -0.21 7.75 -15.38
N GLU A 56 0.08 9.05 -15.48
CA GLU A 56 0.86 9.76 -14.47
C GLU A 56 -0.02 10.61 -13.58
N LEU A 57 -0.15 10.17 -12.33
CA LEU A 57 -0.67 11.01 -11.27
C LEU A 57 0.39 12.06 -10.90
N MET A 58 0.10 13.33 -11.20
CA MET A 58 1.01 14.45 -10.90
C MET A 58 0.68 15.10 -9.57
N ASN A 59 -0.61 15.29 -9.29
CA ASN A 59 -1.05 15.91 -8.05
C ASN A 59 -2.42 15.37 -7.63
N SER A 60 -2.66 15.38 -6.33
CA SER A 60 -3.92 15.00 -5.72
C SER A 60 -4.13 15.92 -4.51
N ILE A 61 -5.04 16.89 -4.64
CA ILE A 61 -5.21 17.94 -3.63
C ILE A 61 -6.68 18.18 -3.31
N LYS A 62 -6.95 18.23 -2.00
CA LYS A 62 -8.19 18.73 -1.40
C LYS A 62 -8.15 20.25 -1.37
N PHE A 63 -9.10 20.93 -2.02
CA PHE A 63 -9.11 22.40 -2.00
C PHE A 63 -10.17 23.00 -1.07
N ASN A 64 -11.22 22.24 -0.74
CA ASN A 64 -12.19 22.60 0.30
C ASN A 64 -12.64 21.34 1.06
N GLU A 65 -13.71 21.40 1.84
CA GLU A 65 -14.13 20.29 2.69
C GLU A 65 -14.63 19.05 1.90
N VAL A 66 -15.23 19.26 0.73
CA VAL A 66 -15.94 18.22 -0.04
C VAL A 66 -15.28 17.96 -1.39
N ASP A 67 -14.71 18.98 -2.02
CA ASP A 67 -14.16 18.91 -3.35
C ASP A 67 -12.69 18.51 -3.37
N TRP A 68 -12.37 17.60 -4.29
CA TRP A 68 -11.04 17.11 -4.54
C TRP A 68 -10.65 17.30 -6.00
N THR A 69 -9.36 17.51 -6.24
CA THR A 69 -8.81 17.62 -7.59
C THR A 69 -7.68 16.62 -7.81
N LEU A 70 -7.77 15.89 -8.92
CA LEU A 70 -6.73 15.01 -9.42
C LEU A 70 -6.13 15.63 -10.68
N VAL A 71 -4.80 15.74 -10.71
CA VAL A 71 -4.04 16.18 -11.88
C VAL A 71 -3.33 14.98 -12.46
N VAL A 72 -3.72 14.60 -13.67
CA VAL A 72 -3.23 13.41 -14.36
C VAL A 72 -2.66 13.79 -15.71
N LYS A 73 -1.48 13.28 -16.03
CA LYS A 73 -0.89 13.38 -17.37
C LYS A 73 -1.11 12.09 -18.12
N LYS A 74 -1.71 12.20 -19.31
CA LYS A 74 -1.89 11.07 -20.21
C LYS A 74 -0.55 10.65 -20.77
N LEU A 75 -0.24 9.37 -20.63
CA LEU A 75 0.94 8.75 -21.20
C LEU A 75 0.57 7.94 -22.44
N SER A 76 1.55 7.73 -23.32
CA SER A 76 1.40 6.85 -24.49
C SER A 76 1.19 5.40 -24.05
N ALA A 77 0.62 4.57 -24.94
CA ALA A 77 0.40 3.15 -24.66
C ALA A 77 1.70 2.42 -24.29
N GLU A 78 2.82 2.76 -24.95
CA GLU A 78 4.15 2.20 -24.65
C GLU A 78 4.59 2.56 -23.22
N GLN A 79 4.44 3.82 -22.83
CA GLN A 79 4.77 4.28 -21.47
C GLN A 79 3.86 3.65 -20.40
N GLN A 80 2.57 3.45 -20.71
CA GLN A 80 1.65 2.76 -19.81
C GLN A 80 2.06 1.31 -19.59
N VAL A 81 2.44 0.59 -20.65
CA VAL A 81 2.90 -0.81 -20.56
C VAL A 81 4.16 -0.91 -19.69
N GLU A 82 5.14 -0.03 -19.91
CA GLU A 82 6.36 -0.02 -19.11
C GLU A 82 6.09 0.31 -17.64
N ARG A 83 5.17 1.25 -17.36
CA ARG A 83 4.75 1.52 -15.98
C ARG A 83 4.01 0.36 -15.34
N LYS A 84 3.12 -0.32 -16.06
CA LYS A 84 2.42 -1.51 -15.55
C LYS A 84 3.40 -2.62 -15.21
N LYS A 85 4.39 -2.88 -16.07
CA LYS A 85 5.46 -3.85 -15.79
C LYS A 85 6.28 -3.44 -14.57
N ALA A 86 6.67 -2.16 -14.47
CA ALA A 86 7.42 -1.65 -13.32
C ALA A 86 6.62 -1.77 -12.01
N ALA A 87 5.32 -1.48 -12.05
CA ALA A 87 4.42 -1.62 -10.90
C ALA A 87 4.25 -3.09 -10.49
N GLN A 88 4.06 -4.01 -11.44
CA GLN A 88 3.99 -5.44 -11.17
C GLN A 88 5.29 -5.99 -10.59
N LYS A 89 6.43 -5.56 -11.13
CA LYS A 89 7.75 -5.94 -10.60
C LYS A 89 7.92 -5.43 -9.16
N ALA A 90 7.60 -4.15 -8.91
CA ALA A 90 7.66 -3.58 -7.57
C ALA A 90 6.71 -4.29 -6.58
N ALA A 91 5.51 -4.68 -7.02
CA ALA A 91 4.56 -5.43 -6.20
C ALA A 91 5.10 -6.82 -5.81
N LYS A 92 5.68 -7.56 -6.78
CA LYS A 92 6.32 -8.86 -6.51
C LYS A 92 7.50 -8.72 -5.55
N GLU A 93 8.38 -7.75 -5.78
CA GLU A 93 9.52 -7.49 -4.89
C GLU A 93 9.07 -7.09 -3.48
N ALA A 94 7.96 -6.35 -3.35
CA ALA A 94 7.40 -5.99 -2.05
C ALA A 94 6.78 -7.20 -1.33
N GLU A 95 6.09 -8.08 -2.06
CA GLU A 95 5.53 -9.32 -1.52
C GLU A 95 6.63 -10.27 -1.05
N GLU A 96 7.67 -10.48 -1.87
CA GLU A 96 8.84 -11.30 -1.51
C GLU A 96 9.53 -10.76 -0.25
N LYS A 97 9.72 -9.44 -0.13
CA LYS A 97 10.28 -8.82 1.08
C LYS A 97 9.40 -9.03 2.31
N ARG A 98 8.07 -8.91 2.17
CA ARG A 98 7.14 -9.16 3.28
C ARG A 98 7.20 -10.60 3.77
N LEU A 99 7.23 -11.57 2.85
CA LEU A 99 7.36 -12.99 3.18
C LEU A 99 8.71 -13.29 3.86
N GLU A 100 9.78 -12.67 3.39
CA GLU A 100 11.11 -12.80 4.00
C GLU A 100 11.13 -12.21 5.42
N GLU A 101 10.58 -11.01 5.61
CA GLU A 101 10.46 -10.37 6.94
C GLU A 101 9.62 -11.22 7.91
N GLU A 102 8.52 -11.81 7.44
CA GLU A 102 7.68 -12.70 8.24
C GLU A 102 8.40 -14.00 8.62
N ARG A 103 9.16 -14.60 7.69
CA ARG A 103 9.99 -15.77 7.98
C ARG A 103 11.04 -15.45 9.04
N ILE A 104 11.78 -14.35 8.87
CA ILE A 104 12.79 -13.90 9.82
C ILE A 104 12.16 -13.62 11.20
N ALA A 105 10.97 -13.01 11.25
CA ALA A 105 10.26 -12.74 12.49
C ALA A 105 9.85 -14.04 13.20
N THR A 106 9.38 -15.02 12.45
CA THR A 106 9.00 -16.35 12.97
C THR A 106 10.20 -17.10 13.54
N GLU A 107 11.30 -17.17 12.78
CA GLU A 107 12.55 -17.80 13.23
C GLU A 107 13.11 -17.13 14.51
N LYS A 108 13.08 -15.79 14.57
CA LYS A 108 13.49 -15.05 15.78
C LYS A 108 12.57 -15.32 16.97
N ALA A 109 11.26 -15.43 16.75
CA ALA A 109 10.29 -15.74 17.79
C ALA A 109 10.51 -17.16 18.34
N GLU A 110 10.72 -18.15 17.47
CA GLU A 110 11.02 -19.53 17.86
C GLU A 110 12.35 -19.65 18.62
N ALA A 111 13.42 -18.98 18.15
CA ALA A 111 14.71 -18.97 18.83
C ALA A 111 14.60 -18.34 20.23
N LYS A 112 13.86 -17.23 20.36
CA LYS A 112 13.61 -16.58 21.66
C LYS A 112 12.79 -17.47 22.59
N ALA A 113 11.79 -18.19 22.07
CA ALA A 113 11.00 -19.14 22.85
C ALA A 113 11.86 -20.30 23.38
N LYS A 114 12.70 -20.90 22.53
CA LYS A 114 13.64 -21.96 22.93
C LYS A 114 14.63 -21.49 23.99
N ALA A 115 15.27 -20.34 23.78
CA ALA A 115 16.20 -19.77 24.75
C ALA A 115 15.54 -19.46 26.11
N THR A 116 14.29 -18.99 26.09
CA THR A 116 13.52 -18.72 27.32
C THR A 116 13.17 -20.03 28.05
N ALA A 117 12.77 -21.07 27.31
CA ALA A 117 12.48 -22.39 27.87
C ALA A 117 13.73 -23.03 28.49
N GLU A 118 14.87 -22.99 27.79
CA GLU A 118 16.15 -23.49 28.32
C GLU A 118 16.60 -22.73 29.57
N LYS A 119 16.46 -21.40 29.58
CA LYS A 119 16.80 -20.58 30.75
C LYS A 119 15.91 -20.94 31.93
N LYS A 120 14.60 -21.12 31.71
CA LYS A 120 13.65 -21.51 32.76
C LYS A 120 13.93 -22.93 33.28
N ALA A 121 14.26 -23.87 32.41
CA ALA A 121 14.64 -25.24 32.78
C ALA A 121 15.93 -25.26 33.63
N LYS A 122 16.97 -24.52 33.23
CA LYS A 122 18.21 -24.39 34.01
C LYS A 122 17.96 -23.78 35.40
N LEU A 123 17.12 -22.75 35.48
CA LEU A 123 16.78 -22.08 36.73
C LEU A 123 15.99 -23.01 37.69
N ALA A 124 15.07 -23.81 37.13
CA ALA A 124 14.32 -24.80 37.90
C ALA A 124 15.22 -25.93 38.42
N ALA A 125 16.14 -26.43 37.58
CA ALA A 125 17.11 -27.45 37.98
C ALA A 125 18.07 -26.95 39.08
N GLN A 126 18.53 -25.70 39.00
CA GLN A 126 19.34 -25.09 40.06
C GLN A 126 18.59 -25.00 41.38
N LYS A 127 17.34 -24.53 41.38
CA LYS A 127 16.53 -24.44 42.60
C LYS A 127 16.27 -25.81 43.24
N ALA A 128 15.96 -26.82 42.44
CA ALA A 128 15.74 -28.17 42.94
C ALA A 128 17.01 -28.78 43.57
N ALA A 129 18.19 -28.50 43.01
CA ALA A 129 19.46 -28.95 43.58
C ALA A 129 19.81 -28.22 44.90
N GLU A 130 19.49 -26.93 45.00
CA GLU A 130 19.68 -26.14 46.24
C GLU A 130 18.75 -26.59 47.38
N GLU A 131 17.52 -27.00 47.06
CA GLU A 131 16.55 -27.51 48.04
C GLU A 131 16.93 -28.92 48.53
N ALA A 132 17.35 -29.82 47.63
CA ALA A 132 17.81 -31.16 48.02
C ALA A 132 19.07 -31.15 48.90
N GLY A 133 19.99 -30.21 48.66
CA GLY A 133 21.19 -30.05 49.49
C GLY A 133 20.93 -29.51 50.91
N LYS A 134 19.74 -28.95 51.18
CA LYS A 134 19.34 -28.47 52.52
C LYS A 134 18.62 -29.53 53.36
N GLU A 135 18.09 -30.60 52.75
CA GLU A 135 17.42 -31.70 53.48
C GLU A 135 18.40 -32.78 53.99
N GLU A 136 19.65 -32.79 53.51
CA GLU A 136 20.70 -33.75 53.91
C GLU A 136 21.69 -33.21 54.98
N SER A 137 21.47 -32.00 55.54
CA SER A 137 22.32 -31.37 56.59
C SER A 137 21.60 -31.18 57.92
#